data_AF-A0A7X9DCK2-F1
#
_entry.id   AF-A0A7X9DCK2-F1
#
_cell.length_a   1.000
_cell.length_b   1.000
_cell.length_c   1.000
_cell.angle_alpha   90.00
_cell.angle_beta   90.00
_cell.angle_gamma   90.00
#
_symmetry.space_group_name_H-M   'P 1'
#
loop_
_entity.id
_entity.type
_entity.pdbx_description
1 polymer ?
#
loop_
_entity_poly.entity_id
_entity_poly.type
_entity_poly.pdbx_seq_one_letter_code
_entity_poly.pdbx_strand_id
1 'polypeptide(L)' 'MVKKLIFPIQHWLLSQGKCVGCARSLDRQQTREKKGNILVYCKCGRIYLKEGQKYRRALFEEI' A
#
# COMPACT_ATOMS: atom_id res chain seq x y z
N MET A 1 -20.17 16.59 -16.53
CA MET A 1 -18.91 15.84 -16.76
C MET A 1 -18.19 15.55 -15.43
N VAL A 2 -18.88 14.89 -14.49
CA VAL A 2 -18.35 14.58 -13.14
C VAL A 2 -17.84 13.13 -13.13
N LYS A 3 -16.75 12.86 -13.86
CA LYS A 3 -16.11 11.52 -13.87
C LYS A 3 -14.59 11.55 -13.74
N LYS A 4 -13.93 12.69 -13.46
CA LYS A 4 -12.46 12.78 -13.50
C LYS A 4 -11.80 13.54 -12.34
N LEU A 5 -12.34 13.47 -11.12
CA LEU A 5 -11.71 14.14 -9.96
C LEU A 5 -11.62 13.27 -8.69
N ILE A 6 -11.34 11.97 -8.82
CA ILE A 6 -11.04 11.10 -7.66
C ILE A 6 -9.71 10.35 -7.84
N PHE A 7 -8.85 10.77 -8.77
CA PHE A 7 -7.65 10.00 -9.13
C PHE A 7 -6.30 10.41 -8.48
N PRO A 8 -6.08 11.55 -7.80
CA PRO A 8 -4.73 11.79 -7.24
C PRO A 8 -4.55 11.24 -5.83
N ILE A 9 -5.61 11.02 -5.05
CA ILE A 9 -5.48 10.74 -3.60
C ILE A 9 -4.94 9.34 -3.34
N GLN A 10 -5.32 8.34 -4.15
CA GLN A 10 -4.85 6.96 -3.95
C GLN A 10 -3.33 6.86 -4.18
N HIS A 11 -2.83 7.48 -5.26
CA HIS A 11 -1.40 7.54 -5.53
C HIS A 11 -0.65 8.42 -4.52
N TRP A 12 -1.25 9.54 -4.11
CA TRP A 12 -0.66 10.44 -3.11
C TRP A 12 -0.58 9.81 -1.71
N LEU A 13 -1.59 9.06 -1.29
CA LEU A 13 -1.52 8.32 -0.02
C LEU A 13 -0.41 7.27 -0.04
N LEU A 14 -0.24 6.55 -1.16
CA LEU A 14 0.85 5.58 -1.29
C LEU A 14 2.23 6.24 -1.31
N SER A 15 2.38 7.41 -1.95
CA SER A 15 3.65 8.15 -1.91
C SER A 15 3.99 8.68 -0.52
N GLN A 16 2.97 8.97 0.30
CA GLN A 16 3.11 9.30 1.71
C GLN A 16 3.30 8.05 2.61
N GLY A 17 3.38 6.85 2.02
CA GLY A 17 3.48 5.60 2.76
C GLY A 17 2.25 5.31 3.62
N LYS A 18 1.05 5.68 3.16
CA LYS A 18 -0.23 5.46 3.84
C LYS A 18 -1.11 4.50 3.04
N CYS A 19 -1.91 3.72 3.76
CA CYS A 19 -2.90 2.83 3.18
C CYS A 19 -4.01 3.64 2.48
N VAL A 20 -4.31 3.29 1.22
CA VAL A 20 -5.37 3.96 0.42
C VAL A 20 -6.79 3.73 0.93
N GLY A 21 -6.99 2.91 1.98
CA GLY A 21 -8.30 2.58 2.54
C GLY A 21 -8.58 3.23 3.88
N CYS A 22 -7.60 3.17 4.80
CA CYS A 22 -7.76 3.66 6.16
C CYS A 22 -6.80 4.81 6.51
N ALA A 23 -6.05 5.34 5.53
CA ALA A 23 -5.07 6.43 5.67
C ALA A 23 -3.97 6.23 6.74
N ARG A 24 -3.83 5.01 7.29
CA ARG A 24 -2.80 4.68 8.29
C ARG A 24 -1.45 4.48 7.61
N SER A 25 -0.38 4.89 8.29
CA SER A 25 0.99 4.69 7.83
C SER A 25 1.33 3.21 7.73
N LEU A 26 1.81 2.80 6.56
CA LEU A 26 2.30 1.47 6.21
C LEU A 26 3.64 1.16 6.90
N ASP A 27 4.42 2.19 7.22
CA ASP A 27 5.74 2.02 7.84
C ASP A 27 5.69 1.43 9.26
N ARG A 28 4.61 1.70 10.02
CA ARG A 28 4.41 1.20 11.39
C ARG A 28 3.55 -0.07 11.45
N GLN A 29 3.34 -0.72 10.31
CA GLN A 29 2.47 -1.89 10.22
C GLN A 29 3.29 -3.18 10.19
N GLN A 30 2.62 -4.30 10.37
CA GLN A 30 3.29 -5.60 10.42
C GLN A 30 3.90 -5.91 9.06
N THR A 31 5.21 -6.11 9.03
CA THR A 31 5.94 -6.49 7.82
C THR A 31 6.32 -7.97 7.86
N ARG A 32 6.32 -8.62 6.70
CA ARG A 32 6.87 -9.96 6.50
C ARG A 32 7.74 -9.97 5.28
N GLU A 33 8.88 -10.62 5.36
CA GLU A 33 9.71 -10.87 4.19
C GLU A 33 9.30 -12.20 3.55
N LYS A 34 9.07 -12.20 2.24
CA LYS A 34 8.73 -13.40 1.47
C LYS A 34 9.41 -13.32 0.11
N LYS A 35 10.26 -14.29 -0.20
CA LYS A 35 11.00 -14.38 -1.48
C LYS A 35 11.78 -13.09 -1.83
N GLY A 36 12.36 -12.42 -0.82
CA GLY A 36 13.10 -11.16 -1.01
C GLY A 36 12.23 -9.89 -1.11
N ASN A 37 10.91 -10.03 -1.01
CA ASN A 37 9.98 -8.90 -1.00
C ASN A 37 9.47 -8.62 0.42
N ILE A 38 9.33 -7.34 0.76
CA ILE A 38 8.78 -6.92 2.06
C ILE A 38 7.28 -6.68 1.90
N LEU A 39 6.47 -7.60 2.42
CA LEU A 39 5.02 -7.47 2.49
C LEU A 39 4.63 -6.67 3.73
N VAL A 40 3.71 -5.71 3.58
CA VAL A 40 3.19 -4.85 4.63
C VAL A 40 1.70 -5.12 4.78
N TYR A 41 1.30 -5.56 5.97
CA TYR A 41 -0.07 -5.92 6.29
C TYR A 41 -0.78 -4.78 7.00
N CYS A 42 -1.72 -4.15 6.32
CA CYS A 42 -2.53 -3.11 6.91
C CYS A 42 -3.64 -3.72 7.78
N LYS A 43 -3.95 -3.09 8.93
CA LYS A 43 -5.07 -3.50 9.80
C LYS A 43 -6.45 -3.52 9.13
N CYS A 44 -6.61 -2.89 7.97
CA CYS A 44 -7.85 -2.95 7.19
C CYS A 44 -7.95 -4.21 6.30
N GLY A 45 -6.99 -5.13 6.39
CA GLY A 45 -6.92 -6.35 5.58
C GLY A 45 -6.21 -6.20 4.23
N ARG A 46 -5.78 -4.98 3.86
CA ARG A 46 -5.03 -4.76 2.62
C ARG A 46 -3.55 -5.05 2.79
N ILE A 47 -2.98 -5.73 1.81
CA ILE A 47 -1.58 -6.10 1.79
C ILE A 47 -0.86 -5.28 0.71
N TYR A 48 0.29 -4.75 1.08
CA TYR A 48 1.14 -3.96 0.21
C TYR A 48 2.51 -4.60 0.14
N LEU A 49 3.27 -4.26 -0.88
CA LEU A 49 4.64 -4.67 -1.08
C LEU A 49 5.51 -3.42 -1.08
N LYS A 50 6.57 -3.45 -0.27
CA LYS A 50 7.53 -2.36 -0.10
C LYS A 50 8.76 -2.68 -0.95
N GLU A 51 8.94 -1.90 -2.01
CA GLU A 51 10.11 -1.91 -2.89
C GLU A 51 10.92 -0.63 -2.59
N GLY A 52 11.83 -0.73 -1.62
CA GLY A 52 12.59 0.42 -1.12
C GLY A 52 11.69 1.45 -0.43
N GLN A 53 11.55 2.64 -1.02
CA GLN A 53 10.69 3.72 -0.52
C GLN A 53 9.29 3.74 -1.14
N LYS A 54 9.02 2.86 -2.12
CA LYS A 54 7.73 2.80 -2.81
C LYS A 54 6.86 1.69 -2.23
N TYR A 55 5.57 1.96 -2.13
CA TYR A 55 4.55 0.99 -1.75
C TYR A 55 3.64 0.71 -2.95
N ARG A 56 3.48 -0.57 -3.29
CA ARG A 56 2.48 -1.04 -4.26
C ARG A 56 1.54 -2.04 -3.61
N ARG A 57 0.38 -2.31 -4.22
CA ARG A 57 -0.49 -3.39 -3.74
C ARG A 57 0.18 -4.73 -4.07
N ALA A 58 0.16 -5.66 -3.12
CA ALA A 58 0.68 -7.01 -3.36
C ALA A 58 -0.22 -7.75 -4.37
N LEU A 59 0.39 -8.48 -5.29
CA LEU A 59 -0.33 -9.38 -6.18
C LEU A 59 -0.72 -10.66 -5.44
N PHE A 60 -1.75 -11.37 -5.93
CA PHE A 60 -2.19 -12.63 -5.32
C PHE A 60 -1.08 -13.69 -5.27
N GLU A 61 -0.18 -13.68 -6.25
CA GLU A 61 0.97 -14.58 -6.34
C GLU A 61 2.05 -14.30 -5.27
N GLU A 62 2.04 -13.10 -4.68
CA GLU A 62 3.03 -12.62 -3.71
C GLU A 62 2.55 -12.77 -2.25
N ILE A 63 1.24 -12.95 -2.02
CA ILE A 63 0.62 -13.17 -0.70
C ILE A 63 0.82 -14.62 -0.26
#